data_AF-A0A9K3E303-F1
#
_entry.id   AF-A0A9K3E303-F1
#
_cell.length_a   1.000
_cell.length_b   1.000
_cell.length_c   1.000
_cell.angle_alpha   90.00
_cell.angle_beta   90.00
_cell.angle_gamma   90.00
#
_symmetry.space_group_name_H-M   'P 1'
#
loop_
_entity.id
_entity.type
_entity.pdbx_description
1 polymer ?
#
loop_
_entity_poly.entity_id
_entity_poly.type
_entity_poly.pdbx_seq_one_letter_code
_entity_poly.pdbx_strand_id
1 'polypeptide(L)'
;MKELPKVNRSETPWLIVVMHCPLYNTYVHHYLECETMRVMYEQYFVQYKVDVFAGHVHAYERTDRVSNIAYNIENRLCTPKMDASAPVHITIGDGGNQEGLLFEMVDPQPKYLAFREPSYGHATFEIKNRTTAYYAWHRNQDGYSVQPDSIWFHN
;
A
#
# COMPACT_ATOMS: atom_id res chain seq x y z
N MET A 1 8.08 20.15 3.12
CA MET A 1 7.08 19.63 2.16
C MET A 1 6.37 20.82 1.50
N LYS A 2 6.44 20.99 0.16
CA LYS A 2 5.78 22.14 -0.54
C LYS A 2 4.64 21.74 -1.48
N GLU A 3 4.52 20.46 -1.81
CA GLU A 3 3.57 19.99 -2.83
C GLU A 3 2.19 19.64 -2.25
N LEU A 4 2.15 18.88 -1.15
CA LEU A 4 0.89 18.52 -0.49
C LEU A 4 -0.05 19.70 -0.19
N PRO A 5 0.45 20.88 0.28
CA PRO A 5 -0.42 22.05 0.49
C PRO A 5 -1.08 22.62 -0.78
N LYS A 6 -0.60 22.27 -1.98
CA LYS A 6 -1.16 22.74 -3.25
C LYS A 6 -2.34 21.89 -3.74
N VAL A 7 -2.57 20.72 -3.14
CA VAL A 7 -3.60 19.80 -3.60
C VAL A 7 -4.99 20.36 -3.32
N ASN A 8 -5.79 20.51 -4.37
CA ASN A 8 -7.19 20.91 -4.29
C ASN A 8 -8.12 19.69 -4.47
N ARG A 9 -8.60 19.11 -3.37
CA ARG A 9 -9.48 17.90 -3.39
C ARG A 9 -10.87 18.14 -3.98
N SER A 10 -11.27 19.39 -4.19
CA SER A 10 -12.51 19.72 -4.93
C SER A 10 -12.33 19.58 -6.44
N GLU A 11 -11.09 19.69 -6.93
CA GLU A 11 -10.72 19.56 -8.35
C GLU A 11 -10.15 18.16 -8.64
N THR A 12 -9.24 17.68 -7.79
CA THR A 12 -8.60 16.36 -7.88
C THR A 12 -8.90 15.55 -6.61
N PRO A 13 -10.06 14.87 -6.54
CA PRO A 13 -10.49 14.19 -5.32
C PRO A 13 -9.58 13.02 -4.93
N TRP A 14 -8.96 12.36 -5.90
CA TRP A 14 -8.03 11.24 -5.67
C TRP A 14 -6.60 11.76 -5.58
N LEU A 15 -5.94 11.53 -4.45
CA LEU A 15 -4.54 11.87 -4.23
C LEU A 15 -3.73 10.58 -4.06
N ILE A 16 -2.93 10.26 -5.08
CA ILE A 16 -2.18 9.01 -5.16
C ILE A 16 -0.69 9.31 -5.02
N VAL A 17 -0.01 8.54 -4.17
CA VAL A 17 1.44 8.55 -4.02
C VAL A 17 1.98 7.27 -4.64
N VAL A 18 3.02 7.41 -5.47
CA VAL A 18 3.77 6.30 -6.04
C VAL A 18 5.20 6.37 -5.54
N MET A 19 5.73 5.24 -5.09
CA MET A 19 7.12 5.10 -4.67
C MET A 19 7.66 3.74 -5.10
N HIS A 20 8.98 3.55 -5.09
CA HIS A 20 9.53 2.23 -5.42
C HIS A 20 9.42 1.27 -4.24
N CYS A 21 9.98 1.64 -3.09
CA CYS A 21 10.07 0.78 -1.92
C CYS A 21 8.87 0.97 -0.97
N PRO A 22 8.20 -0.13 -0.56
CA PRO A 22 7.01 -0.07 0.27
C PRO A 22 7.32 0.35 1.71
N LEU A 23 6.46 1.19 2.30
CA LEU A 23 6.55 1.57 3.71
C LEU A 23 6.04 0.46 4.65
N TYR A 24 5.16 -0.41 4.15
CA TYR A 24 4.67 -1.59 4.82
C TYR A 24 4.94 -2.81 3.93
N ASN A 25 5.70 -3.77 4.44
CA ASN A 25 6.08 -4.99 3.72
C ASN A 25 6.13 -6.14 4.74
N THR A 26 5.49 -7.26 4.42
CA THR A 26 5.55 -8.49 5.25
C THR A 26 6.24 -9.66 4.57
N TYR A 27 6.87 -9.43 3.42
CA TYR A 27 7.86 -10.35 2.86
C TYR A 27 9.18 -10.20 3.61
N VAL A 28 9.91 -11.31 3.78
CA VAL A 28 11.22 -11.34 4.48
C VAL A 28 12.25 -10.52 3.70
N HIS A 29 12.18 -10.59 2.38
CA HIS A 29 12.99 -9.78 1.49
C HIS A 29 12.58 -8.31 1.56
N HIS A 30 13.57 -7.42 1.68
CA HIS A 30 13.36 -5.98 1.84
C HIS A 30 12.52 -5.61 3.08
N TYR A 31 12.47 -6.50 4.08
CA TYR A 31 11.72 -6.27 5.31
C TYR A 31 12.27 -5.06 6.05
N LEU A 32 11.40 -4.09 6.35
CA LEU A 32 11.73 -2.84 7.04
C LEU A 32 12.76 -1.93 6.33
N GLU A 33 13.05 -2.18 5.05
CA GLU A 33 14.07 -1.41 4.30
C GLU A 33 13.75 0.10 4.27
N CYS A 34 12.46 0.44 4.20
CA CYS A 34 11.99 1.81 4.02
C CYS A 34 11.34 2.43 5.26
N GLU A 35 11.68 1.92 6.44
CA GLU A 35 11.26 2.49 7.72
C GLU A 35 11.71 3.94 7.90
N THR A 36 12.88 4.31 7.37
CA THR A 36 13.37 5.70 7.40
C THR A 36 12.45 6.65 6.63
N MET A 37 11.94 6.24 5.47
CA MET A 37 10.95 7.00 4.72
C MET A 37 9.60 7.02 5.42
N ARG A 38 9.20 5.90 6.05
CA ARG A 38 7.94 5.83 6.80
C ARG A 38 7.93 6.84 7.95
N VAL A 39 8.98 6.87 8.77
CA VAL A 39 9.13 7.83 9.88
C VAL A 39 9.02 9.29 9.39
N MET A 40 9.58 9.60 8.23
CA MET A 40 9.57 10.97 7.69
C MET A 40 8.23 11.38 7.08
N TYR A 41 7.56 10.47 6.37
CA TYR A 41 6.47 10.83 5.46
C TYR A 41 5.08 10.35 5.88
N GLU A 42 4.97 9.28 6.65
CA GLU A 42 3.69 8.64 6.96
C GLU A 42 2.70 9.61 7.63
N GLN A 43 3.18 10.45 8.55
CA GLN A 43 2.34 11.50 9.18
C GLN A 43 1.68 12.42 8.16
N TYR A 44 2.37 12.75 7.06
CA TYR A 44 1.82 13.60 6.00
C TYR A 44 0.84 12.81 5.12
N PHE A 45 1.09 11.52 4.89
CA PHE A 45 0.17 10.67 4.13
C PHE A 45 -1.17 10.49 4.85
N VAL A 46 -1.13 10.33 6.18
CA VAL A 46 -2.33 10.31 7.03
C VAL A 46 -3.01 11.69 7.03
N GLN A 47 -2.24 12.77 7.22
CA GLN A 47 -2.79 14.14 7.26
C GLN A 47 -3.51 14.53 5.95
N TYR A 48 -2.94 14.15 4.82
CA TYR A 48 -3.46 14.50 3.49
C TYR A 48 -4.34 13.41 2.86
N LYS A 49 -4.64 12.32 3.58
CA LYS A 49 -5.54 11.24 3.15
C LYS A 49 -5.22 10.76 1.74
N VAL A 50 -3.99 10.28 1.55
CA VAL A 50 -3.50 9.75 0.28
C VAL A 50 -3.86 8.26 0.12
N ASP A 51 -3.66 7.69 -1.06
CA ASP A 51 -3.51 6.24 -1.28
C ASP A 51 -2.09 5.96 -1.84
N VAL A 52 -1.47 4.83 -1.51
CA VAL A 52 -0.04 4.56 -1.79
C VAL A 52 0.17 3.28 -2.60
N PHE A 53 0.93 3.39 -3.69
CA PHE A 53 1.39 2.25 -4.49
C PHE A 53 2.91 2.16 -4.48
N ALA A 54 3.42 0.94 -4.30
CA ALA A 54 4.83 0.60 -4.32
C ALA A 54 5.10 -0.66 -5.15
N GLY A 55 6.36 -0.88 -5.51
CA GLY A 55 6.84 -2.11 -6.15
C GLY A 55 7.91 -2.75 -5.29
N HIS A 56 9.11 -2.91 -5.87
CA HIS A 56 10.34 -3.37 -5.20
C HIS A 56 10.31 -4.83 -4.74
N VAL A 57 9.34 -5.23 -3.92
CA VAL A 57 9.11 -6.63 -3.54
C VAL A 57 8.39 -7.32 -4.69
N HIS A 58 8.95 -8.43 -5.18
CA HIS A 58 8.44 -9.18 -6.32
C HIS A 58 7.28 -10.11 -5.94
N ALA A 59 6.22 -9.51 -5.41
CA ALA A 59 5.00 -10.16 -5.00
C ALA A 59 3.88 -9.11 -4.84
N TYR A 60 2.69 -9.58 -4.53
CA TYR A 60 1.54 -8.74 -4.24
C TYR A 60 1.27 -8.64 -2.73
N GLU A 61 0.94 -7.44 -2.26
CA GLU A 61 0.54 -7.15 -0.89
C GLU A 61 -0.43 -5.97 -0.80
N ARG A 62 -1.43 -6.04 0.09
CA ARG A 62 -2.35 -4.95 0.41
C ARG A 62 -2.63 -4.86 1.89
N THR A 63 -2.40 -3.69 2.49
CA THR A 63 -2.72 -3.43 3.89
C THR A 63 -4.19 -3.07 4.09
N ASP A 64 -4.65 -3.15 5.33
CA ASP A 64 -5.77 -2.32 5.78
C ASP A 64 -5.32 -0.83 5.88
N ARG A 65 -6.28 0.08 6.13
CA ARG A 65 -5.93 1.47 6.45
C ARG A 65 -5.35 1.55 7.86
N VAL A 66 -4.02 1.62 7.94
CA VAL A 66 -3.27 1.64 9.21
C VAL A 66 -2.26 2.76 9.25
N SER A 67 -1.99 3.26 10.45
CA SER A 67 -0.88 4.17 10.71
C SER A 67 -0.05 3.76 11.92
N ASN A 68 1.23 4.11 11.92
CA ASN A 68 2.18 3.92 13.00
C ASN A 68 2.98 5.21 13.27
N ILE A 69 2.23 6.31 13.43
CA ILE A 69 2.76 7.68 13.59
C ILE A 69 2.76 8.19 15.04
N ALA A 70 2.28 7.37 15.99
CA ALA A 70 2.12 7.80 17.39
C ALA A 70 3.41 7.73 18.22
N TYR A 71 4.46 7.07 17.70
CA TYR A 71 5.69 6.81 18.45
C TYR A 71 6.47 8.10 18.76
N ASN A 72 6.86 8.30 20.03
CA ASN A 72 7.69 9.44 20.46
C ASN A 72 8.87 9.06 21.37
N ILE A 73 9.41 7.83 21.24
CA ILE A 73 10.43 7.24 22.12
C ILE A 73 9.90 6.89 23.52
N GLU A 74 9.37 7.87 24.25
CA GLU A 74 8.94 7.73 25.65
C GLU A 74 7.67 6.88 25.78
N ASN A 75 6.71 7.09 24.89
CA ASN A 75 5.40 6.43 24.93
C ASN A 75 5.42 4.99 24.41
N ARG A 76 6.49 4.60 23.67
CA ARG A 76 6.67 3.28 23.04
C ARG A 76 5.49 2.81 22.20
N LEU A 77 4.69 3.73 21.66
CA LEU A 77 3.54 3.42 20.80
C LEU A 77 3.99 3.12 19.38
N CYS A 78 4.58 1.94 19.16
CA CYS A 78 5.19 1.52 17.89
C CYS A 78 4.43 0.40 17.14
N THR A 79 3.21 0.07 17.58
CA THR A 79 2.36 -0.90 16.88
C THR A 79 1.44 -0.17 15.90
N PRO A 80 1.40 -0.56 14.61
CA PRO A 80 0.42 -0.05 13.65
C PRO A 80 -1.01 -0.22 14.17
N LYS A 81 -1.85 0.80 13.97
CA LYS A 81 -3.25 0.81 14.38
C LYS A 81 -4.14 1.15 13.20
N MET A 82 -5.37 0.60 13.22
CA MET A 82 -6.41 0.97 12.26
C MET A 82 -6.68 2.48 12.33
N ASP A 83 -6.65 3.13 11.18
CA ASP A 83 -6.82 4.57 11.05
C ASP A 83 -7.52 4.86 9.73
N ALA A 84 -8.78 5.30 9.80
CA ALA A 84 -9.59 5.59 8.62
C ALA A 84 -9.03 6.73 7.75
N SER A 85 -8.11 7.56 8.28
CA SER A 85 -7.43 8.61 7.52
C SER A 85 -6.15 8.12 6.83
N ALA A 86 -5.66 6.94 7.20
CA ALA A 86 -4.44 6.39 6.62
C ALA A 86 -4.69 5.83 5.21
N PRO A 87 -3.67 5.87 4.34
CA PRO A 87 -3.71 5.19 3.05
C PRO A 87 -3.92 3.69 3.20
N VAL A 88 -4.51 3.09 2.17
CA VAL A 88 -4.20 1.69 1.85
C VAL A 88 -2.83 1.67 1.19
N HIS A 89 -1.92 0.83 1.68
CA HIS A 89 -0.63 0.57 1.05
C HIS A 89 -0.73 -0.68 0.18
N ILE A 90 -0.30 -0.54 -1.07
CA ILE A 90 -0.30 -1.63 -2.05
C ILE A 90 1.13 -1.84 -2.55
N THR A 91 1.60 -3.08 -2.46
CA THR A 91 2.81 -3.55 -3.13
C THR A 91 2.39 -4.33 -4.37
N ILE A 92 2.82 -3.86 -5.55
CA ILE A 92 2.51 -4.41 -6.87
C ILE A 92 3.81 -4.52 -7.70
N GLY A 93 4.84 -5.16 -7.11
CA GLY A 93 6.16 -5.35 -7.73
C GLY A 93 6.28 -6.66 -8.53
N ASP A 94 5.16 -7.35 -8.73
CA ASP A 94 5.00 -8.69 -9.29
C ASP A 94 4.89 -8.71 -10.83
N GLY A 95 5.52 -7.77 -11.52
CA GLY A 95 5.38 -7.61 -12.98
C GLY A 95 6.10 -8.66 -13.86
N GLY A 96 6.80 -9.65 -13.29
CA GLY A 96 7.49 -10.68 -14.08
C GLY A 96 8.99 -10.45 -14.31
N ASN A 97 9.68 -9.78 -13.39
CA ASN A 97 11.12 -9.55 -13.53
C ASN A 97 11.94 -10.87 -13.43
N GLN A 98 13.18 -10.81 -13.92
CA GLN A 98 14.09 -11.96 -14.02
C GLN A 98 14.59 -12.54 -12.69
N GLU A 99 14.50 -11.80 -11.59
CA GLU A 99 14.98 -12.25 -10.26
C GLU A 99 14.04 -13.26 -9.62
N GLY A 100 12.80 -13.36 -10.11
CA GLY A 100 11.80 -14.31 -9.62
C GLY A 100 10.86 -13.71 -8.57
N LEU A 101 9.86 -14.52 -8.20
CA LEU A 101 8.92 -14.22 -7.11
C LEU A 101 9.57 -14.44 -5.74
N LEU A 102 9.16 -13.66 -4.76
CA LEU A 102 9.60 -13.78 -3.36
C LEU A 102 8.52 -14.50 -2.55
N PHE A 103 8.85 -15.69 -2.02
CA PHE A 103 7.88 -16.55 -1.33
C PHE A 103 7.95 -16.47 0.19
N GLU A 104 9.08 -16.06 0.74
CA GLU A 104 9.29 -16.02 2.19
C GLU A 104 8.56 -14.82 2.82
N MET A 105 7.68 -15.12 3.77
CA MET A 105 6.83 -14.14 4.44
C MET A 105 6.99 -14.21 5.96
N VAL A 106 6.80 -13.07 6.62
CA VAL A 106 6.67 -13.00 8.07
C VAL A 106 5.44 -13.79 8.52
N ASP A 107 5.63 -14.69 9.48
CA ASP A 107 4.57 -15.53 10.08
C ASP A 107 4.49 -15.32 11.60
N PRO A 108 3.29 -15.19 12.20
CA PRO A 108 1.98 -15.15 11.53
C PRO A 108 1.77 -13.86 10.72
N GLN A 109 0.82 -13.88 9.78
CA GLN A 109 0.40 -12.68 9.06
C GLN A 109 0.05 -11.54 10.04
N PRO A 110 0.71 -10.37 9.93
CA PRO A 110 0.41 -9.24 10.80
C PRO A 110 -1.04 -8.76 10.63
N LYS A 111 -1.66 -8.31 11.73
CA LYS A 111 -3.08 -7.90 11.76
C LYS A 111 -3.43 -6.71 10.87
N TYR A 112 -2.44 -5.91 10.48
CA TYR A 112 -2.65 -4.76 9.59
C TYR A 112 -2.73 -5.16 8.11
N LEU A 113 -2.49 -6.45 7.81
CA LEU A 113 -2.43 -6.92 6.45
C LEU A 113 -3.75 -7.55 6.03
N ALA A 114 -4.32 -7.04 4.95
CA ALA A 114 -5.57 -7.54 4.40
C ALA A 114 -5.34 -8.72 3.45
N PHE A 115 -4.35 -8.63 2.57
CA PHE A 115 -4.05 -9.68 1.58
C PHE A 115 -2.57 -9.69 1.19
N ARG A 116 -2.01 -10.86 0.90
CA ARG A 116 -0.69 -11.04 0.26
C ARG A 116 -0.65 -12.33 -0.53
N GLU A 117 0.03 -12.30 -1.69
CA GLU A 117 0.27 -13.51 -2.47
C GLU A 117 1.50 -13.34 -3.39
N PRO A 118 2.38 -14.36 -3.52
CA PRO A 118 3.49 -14.35 -4.43
C PRO A 118 3.08 -14.98 -5.76
N SER A 119 2.43 -14.19 -6.61
CA SER A 119 2.09 -14.53 -7.98
C SER A 119 2.44 -13.36 -8.88
N TYR A 120 2.81 -13.64 -10.14
CA TYR A 120 2.96 -12.55 -11.10
C TYR A 120 1.61 -12.00 -11.52
N GLY A 121 1.55 -10.70 -11.81
CA GLY A 121 0.30 -10.05 -12.10
C GLY A 121 0.42 -8.57 -12.44
N HIS A 122 -0.75 -7.93 -12.47
CA HIS A 122 -0.91 -6.48 -12.57
C HIS A 122 -2.21 -6.08 -11.89
N ALA A 123 -2.43 -4.79 -11.69
CA ALA A 123 -3.65 -4.28 -11.10
C ALA A 123 -4.25 -3.11 -11.88
N THR A 124 -5.56 -2.94 -11.74
CA THR A 124 -6.32 -1.81 -12.26
C THR A 124 -6.89 -0.98 -11.12
N PHE A 125 -6.75 0.34 -11.20
CA PHE A 125 -7.38 1.30 -10.28
C PHE A 125 -8.36 2.18 -11.06
N GLU A 126 -9.63 1.79 -11.05
CA GLU A 126 -10.68 2.41 -11.84
C GLU A 126 -11.46 3.45 -11.03
N ILE A 127 -11.10 4.73 -11.20
CA ILE A 127 -11.84 5.85 -10.61
C ILE A 127 -13.21 5.96 -11.26
N LYS A 128 -14.28 5.74 -10.48
CA LYS A 128 -15.66 5.84 -10.96
C LYS A 128 -16.21 7.26 -10.82
N ASN A 129 -15.93 7.90 -9.68
CA ASN A 129 -16.34 9.26 -9.38
C ASN A 129 -15.48 9.84 -8.24
N ARG A 130 -15.90 10.98 -7.67
CA ARG A 130 -15.14 11.67 -6.61
C ARG A 130 -15.07 10.93 -5.26
N THR A 131 -15.97 9.97 -5.01
CA THR A 131 -16.08 9.23 -3.73
C THR A 131 -15.70 7.77 -3.86
N THR A 132 -15.63 7.22 -5.06
CA THR A 132 -15.53 5.77 -5.27
C THR A 132 -14.59 5.41 -6.42
N ALA A 133 -13.66 4.50 -6.12
CA ALA A 133 -12.80 3.84 -7.11
C ALA A 133 -12.79 2.34 -6.85
N TYR A 134 -12.62 1.55 -7.91
CA TYR A 134 -12.53 0.10 -7.82
C TYR A 134 -11.10 -0.34 -8.09
N TYR A 135 -10.53 -1.08 -7.15
CA TYR A 135 -9.22 -1.70 -7.30
C TYR A 135 -9.37 -3.20 -7.51
N ALA A 136 -8.65 -3.75 -8.47
CA ALA A 136 -8.56 -5.19 -8.68
C ALA A 136 -7.15 -5.60 -9.07
N TRP A 137 -6.67 -6.69 -8.48
CA TRP A 137 -5.42 -7.35 -8.85
C TRP A 137 -5.73 -8.59 -9.70
N HIS A 138 -4.89 -8.85 -10.69
CA HIS A 138 -5.05 -9.89 -11.71
C HIS A 138 -3.77 -10.70 -11.80
N ARG A 139 -3.87 -12.02 -11.58
CA ARG A 139 -2.74 -12.95 -11.72
C ARG A 139 -2.55 -13.39 -13.15
N ASN A 140 -1.31 -13.57 -13.57
CA ASN A 140 -0.97 -14.00 -14.92
C ASN A 140 -1.44 -15.42 -15.25
N GLN A 141 -1.53 -16.31 -14.25
CA GLN A 141 -2.01 -17.68 -14.45
C GLN A 141 -3.53 -17.81 -14.57
N ASP A 142 -4.29 -16.77 -14.23
CA ASP A 142 -5.75 -16.81 -14.30
C ASP A 142 -6.28 -16.30 -15.64
N GLY A 143 -7.58 -16.51 -15.88
CA GLY A 143 -8.27 -15.86 -16.99
C GLY A 143 -8.31 -14.34 -16.81
N TYR A 144 -8.32 -13.60 -17.93
CA TYR A 144 -8.22 -12.13 -17.96
C TYR A 144 -9.18 -11.39 -17.00
N SER A 145 -10.40 -11.90 -16.82
CA SER A 145 -11.42 -11.28 -15.95
C SER A 145 -11.41 -11.74 -14.49
N VAL A 146 -10.50 -12.63 -14.11
CA VAL A 146 -10.42 -13.15 -12.73
C VAL A 146 -9.68 -12.14 -11.86
N GLN A 147 -10.23 -11.89 -10.67
CA GLN A 147 -9.75 -10.89 -9.71
C GLN A 147 -9.54 -11.55 -8.34
N PRO A 148 -8.35 -12.13 -8.06
CA PRO A 148 -8.08 -12.82 -6.81
C PRO A 148 -8.15 -11.92 -5.58
N ASP A 149 -7.86 -10.63 -5.76
CA ASP A 149 -8.11 -9.61 -4.76
C ASP A 149 -8.74 -8.37 -5.39
N SER A 150 -9.73 -7.81 -4.71
CA SER A 150 -10.39 -6.57 -5.14
C SER A 150 -11.02 -5.83 -3.95
N ILE A 151 -11.10 -4.51 -4.07
CA ILE A 151 -11.69 -3.66 -3.04
C ILE A 151 -12.26 -2.37 -3.63
N TRP A 152 -13.33 -1.87 -3.01
CA TRP A 152 -13.85 -0.53 -3.26
C TRP A 152 -13.15 0.47 -2.37
N PHE A 153 -12.50 1.46 -2.98
CA PHE A 153 -11.92 2.60 -2.31
C PHE A 153 -12.97 3.68 -2.09
N HIS A 154 -12.97 4.26 -0.90
CA HIS A 154 -13.77 5.41 -0.53
C HIS A 154 -12.87 6.57 -0.11
N ASN A 155 -13.15 7.73 -0.70
CA ASN A 155 -12.48 9.01 -0.47
C ASN A 155 -13.33 9.93 0.42
#